data_AF-A0A840XGD8-F1
#
_entry.id   AF-A0A840XGD8-F1
#
_cell.length_a   1.000
_cell.length_b   1.000
_cell.length_c   1.000
_cell.angle_alpha   90.00
_cell.angle_beta   90.00
_cell.angle_gamma   90.00
#
_symmetry.space_group_name_H-M   'P 1'
#
loop_
_entity.id
_entity.type
_entity.pdbx_description
1 polymer ?
#
loop_
_entity_poly.entity_id
_entity_poly.type
_entity_poly.pdbx_seq_one_letter_code
_entity_poly.pdbx_strand_id
1 'polypeptide(L)'
;MTTPETASSAPATPLTRLFSNTELVIVILLGIVSVATAWVSFQAALYDGQTAKALSQSQSATAEAESLYLEGNQEYVQDAQTLARLTELQAQIDFGDAATSALAAETYDALFFVAVSEHFGAAIERAAAANAADPEFYTSPLDDEEYQNVLFGAYGEKSEEAVALTAQADELDARGDWLTLTTVLMAISLFLLGVAAVVRSRRVQYALIGIGAAIFIFAGGLMLTVPVTWV
;
A
#
# COMPACT_ATOMS: atom_id res chain seq x y z
N MET A 1 44.44 -14.70 -83.55
CA MET A 1 45.13 -14.82 -82.25
C MET A 1 45.48 -13.40 -81.86
N THR A 2 44.85 -12.68 -80.94
CA THR A 2 43.90 -12.93 -79.84
C THR A 2 43.16 -11.61 -79.59
N THR A 3 41.92 -11.68 -79.11
CA THR A 3 41.07 -10.56 -78.67
C THR A 3 41.46 -10.10 -77.23
N PRO A 4 40.66 -9.31 -76.48
CA PRO A 4 40.96 -7.95 -75.99
C PRO A 4 41.08 -7.88 -74.44
N GLU A 5 41.52 -6.77 -73.82
CA GLU A 5 41.33 -6.53 -72.37
C GLU A 5 41.68 -5.07 -72.04
N THR A 6 41.04 -4.31 -71.15
CA THR A 6 39.71 -4.30 -70.48
C THR A 6 39.70 -2.98 -69.71
N ALA A 7 38.54 -2.34 -69.63
CA ALA A 7 38.31 -1.23 -68.72
C ALA A 7 38.50 -1.70 -67.27
N SER A 8 39.18 -0.91 -66.44
CA SER A 8 39.14 -1.06 -64.98
C SER A 8 38.59 0.23 -64.37
N SER A 9 37.26 0.37 -64.42
CA SER A 9 36.54 1.25 -63.52
C SER A 9 36.32 0.49 -62.21
N ALA A 10 37.07 0.84 -61.18
CA ALA A 10 36.83 0.30 -59.84
C ALA A 10 35.39 0.64 -59.40
N PRO A 11 34.59 -0.34 -58.93
CA PRO A 11 33.27 -0.06 -58.41
C PRO A 11 33.40 0.61 -57.04
N ALA A 12 32.77 1.78 -56.89
CA ALA A 12 32.57 2.39 -55.59
C ALA A 12 31.79 1.42 -54.69
N THR A 13 32.32 1.16 -53.50
CA THR A 13 31.78 0.22 -52.52
C THR A 13 30.34 0.61 -52.14
N PRO A 14 29.33 -0.26 -52.29
CA PRO A 14 27.91 0.12 -52.18
C PRO A 14 27.44 0.34 -50.73
N LEU A 15 28.28 0.11 -49.72
CA LEU A 15 27.89 0.22 -48.30
C LEU A 15 27.93 1.65 -47.77
N THR A 16 28.79 2.53 -48.29
CA THR A 16 28.90 3.93 -47.83
C THR A 16 27.82 4.85 -48.41
N ARG A 17 26.94 4.35 -49.29
CA ARG A 17 25.76 5.08 -49.80
C ARG A 17 24.45 4.71 -49.11
N LEU A 18 24.45 3.74 -48.20
CA LEU A 18 23.22 3.27 -47.55
C LEU A 18 22.74 4.13 -46.38
N PHE A 19 23.59 4.99 -45.82
CA PHE A 19 23.23 5.83 -44.69
C PHE A 19 23.68 7.27 -44.92
N SER A 20 22.73 8.18 -45.07
CA SER A 20 22.97 9.61 -44.84
C SER A 20 23.29 9.83 -43.36
N ASN A 21 24.07 10.87 -43.02
CA ASN A 21 24.36 11.23 -41.63
C ASN A 21 23.08 11.35 -40.76
N THR A 22 21.97 11.80 -41.35
CA THR A 22 20.67 11.92 -40.66
C THR A 22 20.02 10.56 -40.35
N GLU A 23 20.11 9.59 -41.25
CA GLU A 23 19.53 8.24 -41.04
C GLU A 23 20.25 7.52 -39.91
N LEU A 24 21.58 7.65 -39.85
CA LEU A 24 22.38 7.13 -38.76
C LEU A 24 21.95 7.72 -37.40
N VAL A 25 21.71 9.04 -37.34
CA VAL A 25 21.23 9.71 -36.11
C VAL A 25 19.86 9.17 -35.68
N ILE A 26 18.92 8.99 -36.62
CA ILE A 26 17.59 8.47 -36.30
C ILE A 26 17.69 7.04 -35.74
N VAL A 27 18.50 6.18 -36.36
CA VAL A 27 18.70 4.79 -35.91
C VAL A 27 19.31 4.75 -34.51
N ILE A 28 20.32 5.60 -34.23
CA ILE A 28 20.93 5.69 -32.90
C ILE A 28 19.89 6.16 -31.87
N LEU A 29 19.12 7.21 -32.18
CA LEU A 29 18.07 7.71 -31.29
C LEU A 29 17.00 6.64 -31.02
N LEU A 30 16.53 5.93 -32.05
CA LEU A 30 15.58 4.81 -31.89
C LEU A 30 16.14 3.72 -30.97
N GLY A 31 17.42 3.36 -31.13
CA GLY A 31 18.08 2.38 -30.26
C GLY A 31 18.12 2.83 -28.81
N ILE A 32 18.52 4.09 -28.56
CA ILE A 32 18.59 4.66 -27.21
C ILE A 32 17.21 4.72 -26.56
N VAL A 33 16.22 5.28 -27.28
CA VAL A 33 14.86 5.41 -26.74
C VAL A 33 14.27 4.02 -26.48
N SER A 34 14.53 3.03 -27.33
CA SER A 34 14.04 1.65 -27.13
C SER A 34 14.59 1.02 -25.85
N VAL A 35 15.91 1.13 -25.61
CA VAL A 35 16.53 0.61 -24.37
C VAL A 35 16.01 1.35 -23.14
N ALA A 36 15.87 2.68 -23.22
CA ALA A 36 15.30 3.47 -22.13
C ALA A 36 13.83 3.07 -21.84
N THR A 37 13.03 2.85 -22.88
CA THR A 37 11.62 2.41 -22.76
C THR A 37 11.54 1.05 -22.05
N ALA A 38 12.39 0.11 -22.44
CA ALA A 38 12.44 -1.22 -21.83
C ALA A 38 12.81 -1.12 -20.34
N TRP A 39 13.79 -0.28 -20.01
CA TRP A 39 14.21 -0.05 -18.62
C TRP A 39 13.10 0.58 -17.77
N VAL A 40 12.45 1.64 -18.26
CA VAL A 40 11.35 2.32 -17.55
C VAL A 40 10.17 1.38 -17.34
N SER A 41 9.80 0.60 -18.36
CA SER A 41 8.74 -0.41 -18.24
C SER A 41 9.05 -1.47 -17.19
N PHE A 42 10.30 -1.91 -17.10
CA PHE A 42 10.73 -2.85 -16.07
C PHE A 42 10.63 -2.25 -14.67
N GLN A 43 11.07 -1.01 -14.49
CA GLN A 43 10.98 -0.31 -13.21
C GLN A 43 9.52 -0.07 -12.79
N ALA A 44 8.63 0.30 -13.73
CA ALA A 44 7.19 0.43 -13.45
C ALA A 44 6.62 -0.89 -12.91
N ALA A 45 6.90 -2.01 -13.57
CA ALA A 45 6.45 -3.33 -13.13
C ALA A 45 6.99 -3.74 -11.75
N LEU A 46 8.20 -3.29 -11.37
CA LEU A 46 8.72 -3.53 -10.02
C LEU A 46 7.93 -2.74 -8.97
N TYR A 47 7.61 -1.47 -9.24
CA TYR A 47 6.76 -0.67 -8.36
C TYR A 47 5.38 -1.28 -8.21
N ASP A 48 4.73 -1.68 -9.32
CA ASP A 48 3.43 -2.36 -9.28
C ASP A 48 3.46 -3.62 -8.41
N GLY A 49 4.53 -4.42 -8.51
CA GLY A 49 4.72 -5.60 -7.67
C GLY A 49 4.88 -5.28 -6.18
N GLN A 50 5.60 -4.21 -5.85
CA GLN A 50 5.76 -3.74 -4.46
C GLN A 50 4.45 -3.17 -3.91
N THR A 51 3.72 -2.38 -4.70
CA THR A 51 2.38 -1.88 -4.37
C THR A 51 1.43 -3.04 -4.09
N ALA A 52 1.35 -4.03 -4.98
CA ALA A 52 0.49 -5.20 -4.81
C ALA A 52 0.84 -5.98 -3.53
N LYS A 53 2.13 -6.11 -3.21
CA LYS A 53 2.58 -6.74 -1.95
C LYS A 53 2.13 -5.95 -0.73
N ALA A 54 2.36 -4.63 -0.71
CA ALA A 54 1.95 -3.77 0.41
C ALA A 54 0.43 -3.78 0.60
N LEU A 55 -0.36 -3.72 -0.47
CA LEU A 55 -1.82 -3.84 -0.41
C LEU A 55 -2.28 -5.21 0.09
N SER A 56 -1.62 -6.30 -0.31
CA SER A 56 -1.93 -7.64 0.20
C SER A 56 -1.66 -7.77 1.69
N GLN A 57 -0.58 -7.16 2.18
CA GLN A 57 -0.25 -7.11 3.60
C GLN A 57 -1.26 -6.23 4.36
N SER A 58 -1.61 -5.07 3.82
CA SER A 58 -2.65 -4.18 4.40
C SER A 58 -3.99 -4.88 4.56
N GLN A 59 -4.44 -5.60 3.51
CA GLN A 59 -5.68 -6.38 3.58
C GLN A 59 -5.63 -7.49 4.65
N SER A 60 -4.48 -8.16 4.77
CA SER A 60 -4.29 -9.19 5.81
C SER A 60 -4.34 -8.58 7.21
N ALA A 61 -3.64 -7.46 7.43
CA ALA A 61 -3.64 -6.74 8.70
C ALA A 61 -5.02 -6.16 9.05
N THR A 62 -5.77 -5.68 8.05
CA THR A 62 -7.15 -5.20 8.23
C THR A 62 -8.07 -6.33 8.67
N ALA A 63 -8.00 -7.50 8.01
CA ALA A 63 -8.80 -8.66 8.39
C ALA A 63 -8.45 -9.18 9.80
N GLU A 64 -7.17 -9.17 10.16
CA GLU A 64 -6.71 -9.51 11.51
C GLU A 64 -7.23 -8.51 12.56
N ALA A 65 -7.15 -7.21 12.27
CA ALA A 65 -7.69 -6.16 13.13
C ALA A 65 -9.21 -6.33 13.33
N GLU A 66 -9.97 -6.55 12.26
CA GLU A 66 -11.42 -6.80 12.36
C GLU A 66 -11.74 -8.02 13.22
N SER A 67 -10.97 -9.11 13.08
CA SER A 67 -11.13 -10.31 13.91
C SER A 67 -10.89 -9.99 15.39
N LEU A 68 -9.81 -9.28 15.72
CA LEU A 68 -9.45 -8.88 17.09
C LEU A 68 -10.52 -7.96 17.69
N TYR A 69 -11.02 -7.00 16.90
CA TYR A 69 -12.10 -6.12 17.35
C TYR A 69 -13.38 -6.90 17.67
N LEU A 70 -13.76 -7.86 16.83
CA LEU A 70 -14.95 -8.69 17.05
C LEU A 70 -14.80 -9.57 18.29
N GLU A 71 -13.61 -10.15 18.50
CA GLU A 71 -13.29 -10.93 19.71
C GLU A 71 -13.39 -10.06 20.97
N GLY A 72 -12.69 -8.92 21.00
CA GLY A 72 -12.74 -7.98 22.13
C GLY A 72 -14.16 -7.42 22.35
N ASN A 73 -14.93 -7.17 21.29
CA ASN A 73 -16.30 -6.71 21.41
C ASN A 73 -17.25 -7.79 21.95
N GLN A 74 -17.04 -9.06 21.58
CA GLN A 74 -17.81 -10.17 22.12
C GLN A 74 -17.56 -10.34 23.62
N GLU A 75 -16.30 -10.26 24.05
CA GLU A 75 -15.92 -10.28 25.47
C GLU A 75 -16.51 -9.09 26.21
N TYR A 76 -16.37 -7.86 25.68
CA TYR A 76 -16.97 -6.66 26.25
C TYR A 76 -18.49 -6.79 26.47
N VAL A 77 -19.22 -7.30 25.48
CA VAL A 77 -20.69 -7.48 25.59
C VAL A 77 -21.03 -8.54 26.64
N GLN A 78 -20.27 -9.63 26.70
CA GLN A 78 -20.46 -10.67 27.72
C GLN A 78 -20.20 -10.12 29.12
N ASP A 79 -19.10 -9.38 29.30
CA ASP A 79 -18.72 -8.77 30.58
C ASP A 79 -19.71 -7.70 31.03
N ALA A 80 -20.25 -6.90 30.10
CA ALA A 80 -21.31 -5.94 30.39
C ALA A 80 -22.59 -6.62 30.90
N GLN A 81 -22.96 -7.78 30.34
CA GLN A 81 -24.09 -8.58 30.83
C GLN A 81 -23.80 -9.18 32.21
N THR A 82 -22.59 -9.71 32.41
CA THR A 82 -22.13 -10.22 33.70
C THR A 82 -22.17 -9.13 34.77
N LEU A 83 -21.68 -7.93 34.46
CA LEU A 83 -21.70 -6.78 35.36
C LEU A 83 -23.11 -6.34 35.74
N ALA A 84 -24.02 -6.28 34.75
CA ALA A 84 -25.41 -5.97 35.02
C ALA A 84 -26.03 -6.98 35.99
N ARG A 85 -25.73 -8.28 35.80
CA ARG A 85 -26.20 -9.33 36.70
C ARG A 85 -25.58 -9.26 38.09
N LEU A 86 -24.28 -9.00 38.19
CA LEU A 86 -23.59 -8.80 39.47
C LEU A 86 -24.16 -7.60 40.22
N THR A 87 -24.45 -6.50 39.51
CA THR A 87 -25.07 -5.30 40.10
C THR A 87 -26.47 -5.59 40.64
N GLU A 88 -27.28 -6.37 39.91
CA GLU A 88 -28.60 -6.80 40.36
C GLU A 88 -28.51 -7.67 41.62
N LEU A 89 -27.58 -8.63 41.64
CA LEU A 89 -27.33 -9.49 42.80
C LEU A 89 -26.84 -8.68 44.00
N GLN A 90 -25.94 -7.72 43.80
CA GLN A 90 -25.47 -6.83 44.85
C GLN A 90 -26.63 -6.04 45.48
N ALA A 91 -27.54 -5.50 44.68
CA ALA A 91 -28.72 -4.82 45.21
C ALA A 91 -29.63 -5.77 46.03
N GLN A 92 -29.74 -7.04 45.67
CA GLN A 92 -30.49 -8.04 46.44
C GLN A 92 -29.79 -8.40 47.75
N ILE A 93 -28.46 -8.41 47.79
CA ILE A 93 -27.67 -8.59 49.02
C ILE A 93 -27.90 -7.41 49.96
N ASP A 94 -27.90 -6.19 49.43
CA ASP A 94 -27.97 -4.96 50.23
C ASP A 94 -29.38 -4.67 50.77
N PHE A 95 -30.42 -5.01 49.99
CA PHE A 95 -31.80 -4.61 50.27
C PHE A 95 -32.82 -5.76 50.38
N GLY A 96 -32.41 -7.01 50.17
CA GLY A 96 -33.29 -8.18 50.21
C GLY A 96 -33.67 -8.63 51.63
N ASP A 97 -34.65 -9.53 51.73
CA ASP A 97 -34.90 -10.24 53.00
C ASP A 97 -33.76 -11.23 53.31
N ALA A 98 -33.76 -11.82 54.51
CA ALA A 98 -32.65 -12.67 54.95
C ALA A 98 -32.41 -13.90 54.05
N ALA A 99 -33.47 -14.49 53.48
CA ALA A 99 -33.34 -15.65 52.61
C ALA A 99 -32.84 -15.26 51.22
N THR A 100 -33.38 -14.17 50.67
CA THR A 100 -33.01 -13.62 49.36
C THR A 100 -31.56 -13.13 49.36
N SER A 101 -31.16 -12.40 50.40
CA SER A 101 -29.79 -11.88 50.53
C SER A 101 -28.77 -13.01 50.61
N ALA A 102 -29.07 -14.08 51.37
CA ALA A 102 -28.17 -15.22 51.49
C ALA A 102 -27.98 -15.97 50.16
N LEU A 103 -29.08 -16.21 49.42
CA LEU A 103 -29.01 -16.84 48.10
C LEU A 103 -28.31 -15.95 47.07
N ALA A 104 -28.56 -14.64 47.10
CA ALA A 104 -27.94 -13.68 46.20
C ALA A 104 -26.42 -13.62 46.42
N ALA A 105 -25.95 -13.64 47.67
CA ALA A 105 -24.53 -13.68 48.00
C ALA A 105 -23.84 -14.94 47.45
N GLU A 106 -24.42 -16.12 47.68
CA GLU A 106 -23.88 -17.37 47.12
C GLU A 106 -23.85 -17.36 45.58
N THR A 107 -24.90 -16.81 44.96
CA THR A 107 -24.99 -16.69 43.50
C THR A 107 -23.98 -15.68 42.95
N TYR A 108 -23.75 -14.56 43.66
CA TYR A 108 -22.78 -13.54 43.31
C TYR A 108 -21.38 -14.14 43.29
N ASP A 109 -20.97 -14.81 44.38
CA ASP A 109 -19.64 -15.41 44.48
C ASP A 109 -19.42 -16.47 43.40
N ALA A 110 -20.42 -17.32 43.14
CA ALA A 110 -20.35 -18.33 42.10
C ALA A 110 -20.25 -17.70 40.69
N LEU A 111 -21.03 -16.65 40.40
CA LEU A 111 -20.98 -15.97 39.11
C LEU A 111 -19.65 -15.24 38.93
N PHE A 112 -19.17 -14.54 39.95
CA PHE A 112 -17.90 -13.84 39.92
C PHE A 112 -16.75 -14.81 39.64
N PHE A 113 -16.73 -15.96 40.34
CA PHE A 113 -15.68 -16.97 40.15
C PHE A 113 -15.66 -17.58 38.74
N VAL A 114 -16.83 -17.78 38.11
CA VAL A 114 -16.92 -18.52 36.83
C VAL A 114 -16.89 -17.58 35.61
N ALA A 115 -17.40 -16.36 35.74
CA ALA A 115 -17.69 -15.49 34.59
C ALA A 115 -16.90 -14.19 34.56
N VAL A 116 -16.13 -13.85 35.60
CA VAL A 116 -15.29 -12.65 35.63
C VAL A 116 -13.83 -13.05 35.38
N SER A 117 -13.25 -12.51 34.30
CA SER A 117 -11.83 -12.70 34.00
C SER A 117 -10.96 -11.93 35.01
N GLU A 118 -9.66 -12.27 35.09
CA GLU A 118 -8.72 -11.58 35.98
C GLU A 118 -8.66 -10.06 35.68
N HIS A 119 -8.56 -9.70 34.40
CA HIS A 119 -8.51 -8.31 33.96
C HIS A 119 -9.82 -7.57 34.25
N PHE A 120 -10.97 -8.22 34.05
CA PHE A 120 -12.26 -7.61 34.34
C PHE A 120 -12.50 -7.46 35.84
N GLY A 121 -12.08 -8.44 36.65
CA GLY A 121 -12.12 -8.38 38.11
C GLY A 121 -11.30 -7.21 38.65
N ALA A 122 -10.07 -7.02 38.14
CA ALA A 122 -9.23 -5.88 38.51
C ALA A 122 -9.89 -4.53 38.15
N ALA A 123 -10.56 -4.45 37.00
CA ALA A 123 -11.31 -3.26 36.61
C ALA A 123 -12.52 -2.99 37.54
N ILE A 124 -13.24 -4.04 37.95
CA ILE A 124 -14.33 -3.94 38.93
C ILE A 124 -13.81 -3.41 40.27
N GLU A 125 -12.68 -3.94 40.76
CA GLU A 125 -12.07 -3.49 42.02
C GLU A 125 -11.66 -2.02 41.97
N ARG A 126 -11.00 -1.59 40.87
CA ARG A 126 -10.61 -0.19 40.67
C ARG A 126 -11.81 0.74 40.59
N ALA A 127 -12.83 0.37 39.83
CA ALA A 127 -14.07 1.14 39.74
C ALA A 127 -14.79 1.23 41.09
N ALA A 128 -14.83 0.15 41.87
CA ALA A 128 -15.39 0.17 43.22
C ALA A 128 -14.62 1.12 44.15
N ALA A 129 -13.28 1.12 44.09
CA ALA A 129 -12.45 2.05 44.85
C ALA A 129 -12.68 3.52 44.43
N ALA A 130 -12.81 3.79 43.12
CA ALA A 130 -13.10 5.11 42.59
C ALA A 130 -14.50 5.61 43.04
N ASN A 131 -15.51 4.76 42.92
CA ASN A 131 -16.89 5.06 43.34
C ASN A 131 -17.02 5.28 44.86
N ALA A 132 -16.19 4.59 45.66
CA ALA A 132 -16.13 4.82 47.10
C ALA A 132 -15.45 6.15 47.46
N ALA A 133 -14.47 6.58 46.64
CA ALA A 133 -13.76 7.85 46.83
C ALA A 133 -14.58 9.07 46.37
N ASP A 134 -15.41 8.90 45.33
CA ASP A 134 -16.32 9.94 44.81
C ASP A 134 -17.74 9.38 44.60
N PRO A 135 -18.59 9.39 45.65
CA PRO A 135 -19.96 8.88 45.54
C PRO A 135 -20.90 9.68 44.64
N GLU A 136 -20.52 10.90 44.23
CA GLU A 136 -21.35 11.73 43.34
C GLU A 136 -21.15 11.36 41.85
N PHE A 137 -20.10 10.61 41.53
CA PHE A 137 -19.78 10.19 40.17
C PHE A 137 -19.67 8.68 40.05
N TYR A 138 -20.44 8.08 39.15
CA TYR A 138 -20.34 6.65 38.86
C TYR A 138 -19.29 6.40 37.76
N THR A 139 -18.25 5.67 38.13
CA THR A 139 -17.23 5.08 37.27
C THR A 139 -17.62 3.65 36.94
N SER A 140 -17.79 3.36 35.66
CA SER A 140 -18.04 2.01 35.17
C SER A 140 -16.74 1.21 35.09
N PRO A 141 -16.68 -0.04 35.57
CA PRO A 141 -15.56 -0.95 35.30
C PRO A 141 -15.26 -1.13 33.81
N LEU A 142 -16.29 -1.01 32.96
CA LEU A 142 -16.15 -1.17 31.51
C LEU A 142 -15.38 -0.01 30.88
N ASP A 143 -15.31 1.15 31.53
CA ASP A 143 -14.57 2.33 31.03
C ASP A 143 -13.10 2.34 31.48
N ASP A 144 -12.66 1.31 32.20
CA ASP A 144 -11.28 1.20 32.69
C ASP A 144 -10.28 1.07 31.54
N GLU A 145 -9.29 1.98 31.50
CA GLU A 145 -8.33 2.06 30.38
C GLU A 145 -7.48 0.79 30.24
N GLU A 146 -7.09 0.14 31.34
CA GLU A 146 -6.28 -1.08 31.29
C GLU A 146 -7.09 -2.25 30.72
N TYR A 147 -8.35 -2.39 31.16
CA TYR A 147 -9.29 -3.36 30.60
C TYR A 147 -9.57 -3.11 29.11
N GLN A 148 -9.84 -1.87 28.73
CA GLN A 148 -10.04 -1.49 27.32
C GLN A 148 -8.81 -1.81 26.47
N ASN A 149 -7.61 -1.59 26.99
CA ASN A 149 -6.37 -1.91 26.29
C ASN A 149 -6.15 -3.43 26.16
N VAL A 150 -6.54 -4.23 27.16
CA VAL A 150 -6.52 -5.70 27.04
C VAL A 150 -7.42 -6.17 25.89
N LEU A 151 -8.63 -5.61 25.78
CA LEU A 151 -9.59 -6.01 24.75
C LEU A 151 -9.25 -5.49 23.35
N PHE A 152 -8.80 -4.24 23.25
CA PHE A 152 -8.72 -3.52 21.97
C PHE A 152 -7.31 -3.04 21.60
N GLY A 153 -6.31 -3.21 22.46
CA GLY A 153 -4.94 -2.78 22.20
C GLY A 153 -4.34 -3.45 20.96
N ALA A 154 -4.48 -4.79 20.86
CA ALA A 154 -4.01 -5.55 19.72
C ALA A 154 -4.72 -5.16 18.41
N TYR A 155 -6.03 -4.86 18.49
CA TYR A 155 -6.78 -4.29 17.36
C TYR A 155 -6.18 -2.94 16.92
N GLY A 156 -5.90 -2.05 17.87
CA GLY A 156 -5.30 -0.74 17.59
C GLY A 156 -3.97 -0.87 16.86
N GLU A 157 -3.06 -1.72 17.37
CA GLU A 157 -1.76 -1.98 16.75
C GLU A 157 -1.89 -2.49 15.31
N LYS A 158 -2.81 -3.44 15.07
CA LYS A 158 -3.04 -4.00 13.73
C LYS A 158 -3.71 -3.04 12.77
N SER A 159 -4.61 -2.20 13.28
CA SER A 159 -5.24 -1.14 12.49
C SER A 159 -4.22 -0.10 12.05
N GLU A 160 -3.31 0.32 12.92
CA GLU A 160 -2.21 1.21 12.58
C GLU A 160 -1.24 0.60 11.56
N GLU A 161 -0.91 -0.68 11.71
CA GLU A 161 -0.11 -1.44 10.73
C GLU A 161 -0.76 -1.40 9.33
N ALA A 162 -2.07 -1.66 9.26
CA ALA A 162 -2.81 -1.63 7.99
C ALA A 162 -2.82 -0.24 7.34
N VAL A 163 -2.99 0.82 8.13
CA VAL A 163 -2.93 2.21 7.64
C VAL A 163 -1.55 2.55 7.09
N ALA A 164 -0.48 2.17 7.81
CA ALA A 164 0.89 2.42 7.39
C ALA A 164 1.23 1.68 6.08
N LEU A 165 0.79 0.42 5.93
CA LEU A 165 0.98 -0.37 4.71
C LEU A 165 0.22 0.22 3.52
N THR A 166 -0.97 0.74 3.75
CA THR A 166 -1.76 1.42 2.70
C THR A 166 -1.07 2.70 2.24
N ALA A 167 -0.61 3.54 3.17
CA ALA A 167 0.14 4.74 2.83
C ALA A 167 1.44 4.44 2.07
N GLN A 168 2.13 3.35 2.44
CA GLN A 168 3.29 2.87 1.70
C GLN A 168 2.91 2.42 0.29
N ALA A 169 1.80 1.69 0.13
CA ALA A 169 1.32 1.26 -1.18
C ALA A 169 1.02 2.45 -2.09
N ASP A 170 0.33 3.48 -1.58
CA ASP A 170 0.00 4.69 -2.34
C ASP A 170 1.25 5.44 -2.82
N GLU A 171 2.30 5.51 -1.98
CA GLU A 171 3.58 6.12 -2.38
C GLU A 171 4.29 5.32 -3.48
N LEU A 172 4.25 3.99 -3.41
CA LEU A 172 4.84 3.11 -4.42
C LEU A 172 4.07 3.18 -5.74
N ASP A 173 2.74 3.17 -5.68
CA ASP A 173 1.84 3.26 -6.82
C ASP A 173 2.07 4.56 -7.61
N ALA A 174 2.13 5.70 -6.90
CA ALA A 174 2.41 6.98 -7.52
C ALA A 174 3.74 6.99 -8.29
N ARG A 175 4.79 6.32 -7.77
CA ARG A 175 6.09 6.21 -8.45
C ARG A 175 6.01 5.32 -9.69
N GLY A 176 5.27 4.20 -9.61
CA GLY A 176 4.97 3.33 -10.75
C GLY A 176 4.24 4.06 -11.86
N ASP A 177 3.23 4.85 -11.53
CA ASP A 177 2.43 5.64 -12.45
C ASP A 177 3.27 6.65 -13.26
N TRP A 178 4.21 7.35 -12.60
CA TRP A 178 5.14 8.25 -13.29
C TRP A 178 6.02 7.53 -14.31
N LEU A 179 6.43 6.30 -14.02
CA LEU A 179 7.21 5.47 -14.95
C LEU A 179 6.33 4.96 -16.09
N THR A 180 5.10 4.54 -15.82
CA THR A 180 4.12 4.17 -16.86
C THR A 180 3.85 5.33 -17.82
N LEU A 181 3.64 6.54 -17.30
CA LEU A 181 3.53 7.76 -18.11
C LEU A 181 4.78 7.97 -18.98
N THR A 182 5.96 7.81 -18.39
CA THR A 182 7.24 7.95 -19.09
C THR A 182 7.35 6.95 -20.24
N THR A 183 6.97 5.69 -20.03
CA THR A 183 6.93 4.66 -21.10
C THR A 183 6.04 5.09 -22.27
N VAL A 184 4.85 5.65 -22.00
CA VAL A 184 3.95 6.15 -23.05
C VAL A 184 4.60 7.30 -23.83
N LEU A 185 5.26 8.24 -23.15
CA LEU A 185 6.00 9.33 -23.80
C LEU A 185 7.15 8.81 -24.67
N MET A 186 7.89 7.81 -24.19
CA MET A 186 8.96 7.18 -24.96
C MET A 186 8.42 6.46 -26.20
N ALA A 187 7.27 5.79 -26.11
CA ALA A 187 6.61 5.17 -27.26
C ALA A 187 6.19 6.19 -28.33
N ILE A 188 5.68 7.34 -27.92
CA ILE A 188 5.38 8.47 -28.83
C ILE A 188 6.66 8.96 -29.50
N SER A 189 7.76 9.09 -28.74
CA SER A 189 9.07 9.48 -29.29
C SER A 189 9.57 8.47 -30.33
N LEU A 190 9.53 7.16 -30.02
CA LEU A 190 9.88 6.09 -30.96
C LEU A 190 9.05 6.16 -32.24
N PHE A 191 7.74 6.38 -32.11
CA PHE A 191 6.85 6.50 -33.25
C PHE A 191 7.26 7.67 -34.15
N LEU A 192 7.47 8.86 -33.59
CA LEU A 192 7.88 10.05 -34.35
C LEU A 192 9.23 9.86 -35.05
N LEU A 193 10.20 9.26 -34.37
CA LEU A 193 11.51 8.95 -34.93
C LEU A 193 11.41 7.88 -36.04
N GLY A 194 10.55 6.87 -35.86
CA GLY A 194 10.27 5.84 -36.87
C GLY A 194 9.65 6.43 -38.14
N VAL A 195 8.69 7.34 -38.00
CA VAL A 195 8.11 8.08 -39.15
C VAL A 195 9.17 8.95 -39.81
N ALA A 196 10.00 9.65 -39.02
CA ALA A 196 11.09 10.48 -39.55
C ALA A 196 12.08 9.71 -40.42
N ALA A 197 12.31 8.42 -40.15
CA ALA A 197 13.19 7.56 -40.93
C ALA A 197 12.74 7.37 -42.39
N VAL A 198 11.43 7.46 -42.66
CA VAL A 198 10.84 7.16 -43.98
C VAL A 198 10.40 8.44 -44.73
N VAL A 199 10.36 9.59 -44.05
CA VAL A 199 9.94 10.86 -44.63
C VAL A 199 10.99 11.42 -45.59
N ARG A 200 10.58 11.67 -46.84
CA ARG A 200 11.45 12.25 -47.89
C ARG A 200 11.66 13.77 -47.77
N SER A 201 10.73 14.49 -47.15
CA SER A 201 10.81 15.95 -46.99
C SER A 201 11.74 16.31 -45.83
N ARG A 202 12.92 16.88 -46.12
CA ARG A 202 13.91 17.23 -45.10
C ARG A 202 13.36 18.16 -44.01
N ARG A 203 12.49 19.12 -44.34
CA ARG A 203 11.88 20.03 -43.35
C ARG A 203 11.00 19.27 -42.36
N VAL A 204 10.16 18.36 -42.87
CA VAL A 204 9.27 17.54 -42.04
C VAL A 204 10.07 16.52 -41.23
N GLN A 205 11.09 15.91 -41.83
CA GLN A 205 11.99 14.97 -41.16
C GLN A 205 12.67 15.63 -39.94
N TYR A 206 13.28 16.81 -40.10
CA TYR A 206 13.91 17.52 -38.98
C TYR A 206 12.90 17.95 -37.91
N ALA A 207 11.69 18.35 -38.30
CA ALA A 207 10.64 18.68 -37.34
C ALA A 207 10.24 17.46 -36.49
N LEU A 208 10.05 16.29 -37.11
CA LEU A 208 9.73 15.04 -36.40
C LEU A 208 10.86 14.59 -35.47
N ILE A 209 12.11 14.67 -35.93
CA ILE A 209 13.29 14.37 -35.09
C ILE A 209 13.34 15.31 -33.89
N GLY A 210 13.17 16.62 -34.11
CA GLY A 210 13.23 17.62 -33.05
C GLY A 210 12.14 17.41 -32.00
N ILE A 211 10.89 17.17 -32.42
CA ILE A 211 9.78 16.92 -31.51
C ILE A 211 9.97 15.58 -30.77
N GLY A 212 10.32 14.51 -31.48
CA GLY A 212 10.57 13.21 -30.86
C GLY A 212 11.70 13.26 -29.84
N ALA A 213 12.80 13.95 -30.15
CA ALA A 213 13.92 14.16 -29.23
C ALA A 213 13.52 15.02 -28.01
N ALA A 214 12.70 16.06 -28.21
CA ALA A 214 12.21 16.90 -27.11
C ALA A 214 11.34 16.09 -26.14
N ILE A 215 10.43 15.26 -26.67
CA ILE A 215 9.61 14.34 -25.85
C ILE A 215 10.49 13.34 -25.10
N PHE A 216 11.50 12.76 -25.78
CA PHE A 216 12.46 11.84 -25.16
C PHE A 216 13.20 12.49 -23.99
N ILE A 217 13.72 13.70 -24.18
CA ILE A 217 14.45 14.44 -23.14
C ILE A 217 13.52 14.76 -21.96
N PHE A 218 12.28 15.20 -22.24
CA PHE A 218 11.30 15.48 -21.20
C PHE A 218 10.94 14.23 -20.39
N ALA A 219 10.66 13.12 -21.07
CA ALA A 219 10.39 11.83 -20.45
C ALA A 219 11.58 11.33 -19.63
N GLY A 220 12.81 11.45 -20.16
CA GLY A 220 14.03 11.15 -19.43
C GLY A 220 14.22 12.03 -18.19
N GLY A 221 13.81 13.30 -18.25
CA GLY A 221 13.77 14.19 -17.10
C GLY A 221 12.83 13.71 -15.99
N LEU A 222 11.61 13.30 -16.36
CA LEU A 222 10.65 12.72 -15.40
C LEU A 222 11.17 11.42 -14.79
N MET A 223 11.71 10.53 -15.62
CA MET A 223 12.33 9.27 -15.17
C MET A 223 13.36 9.49 -14.06
N LEU A 224 14.21 10.50 -14.20
CA LEU A 224 15.28 10.79 -13.23
C LEU A 224 14.77 11.28 -11.87
N THR A 225 13.50 11.70 -11.78
CA THR A 225 12.88 12.08 -10.50
C THR A 225 12.39 10.88 -9.70
N VAL A 226 12.16 9.75 -10.35
CA VAL A 226 11.70 8.52 -9.70
C VAL A 226 12.92 7.72 -9.22
N PRO A 227 13.00 7.34 -7.93
CA PRO A 227 14.09 6.52 -7.44
C PRO A 227 14.16 5.18 -8.17
N VAL A 228 15.37 4.64 -8.35
CA VAL A 228 15.52 3.28 -8.88
C VAL A 228 15.19 2.29 -7.78
N THR A 229 14.26 1.39 -8.06
CA THR A 229 13.91 0.30 -7.15
C THR A 229 14.55 -1.01 -7.61
N TRP A 230 14.90 -1.84 -6.64
CA TRP A 230 15.46 -3.17 -6.83
C TRP A 230 14.65 -4.16 -5.99
N VAL A 231 14.69 -5.44 -6.39
CA VAL A 231 14.00 -6.55 -5.71
C VAL A 231 14.50 -6.72 -4.28
#